data_AF-A0A0F9TBJ6-F1
#
_entry.id   AF-A0A0F9TBJ6-F1
#
_cell.length_a   1.000
_cell.length_b   1.000
_cell.length_c   1.000
_cell.angle_alpha   90.00
_cell.angle_beta   90.00
_cell.angle_gamma   90.00
#
_symmetry.space_group_name_H-M   'P 1'
#
loop_
_entity.id
_entity.type
_entity.pdbx_description
1 polymer ?
#
loop_
_entity_poly.entity_id
_entity_poly.type
_entity_poly.pdbx_seq_one_letter_code
_entity_poly.pdbx_strand_id
1 'polypeptide(L)'
;MRGKFKGEYPPEWTKEFRNKLRNEFDNKCERCGHLHDPANGYAMTVHHLDNDKSNCARWNLAVLCQRCHLIIQGKVFLAQCYMFEHSEWFKPHLEGYMGSLATNKNRRCIARTADNG
;
A
#
# COMPACT_ATOMS: atom_id res chain seq x y z
N MET A 1 2.77 -4.28 17.83
CA MET A 1 3.40 -5.38 17.07
C MET A 1 3.09 -5.20 15.60
N ARG A 2 4.07 -5.40 14.72
CA ARG A 2 3.83 -5.42 13.26
C ARG A 2 2.95 -6.63 12.92
N GLY A 3 1.98 -6.46 12.01
CA GLY A 3 1.17 -7.58 11.53
C GLY A 3 2.04 -8.64 10.84
N LYS A 4 1.74 -9.91 11.07
CA LYS A 4 2.35 -11.01 10.29
C LYS A 4 1.77 -11.01 8.88
N PHE A 5 2.60 -11.33 7.88
CA PHE A 5 2.10 -11.63 6.54
C PHE A 5 1.11 -12.79 6.60
N LYS A 6 0.00 -12.66 5.88
CA LYS A 6 -1.09 -13.64 5.85
C LYS A 6 -1.67 -13.77 4.43
N GLY A 7 -2.60 -14.72 4.28
CA GLY A 7 -3.28 -15.00 3.02
C GLY A 7 -2.38 -15.69 2.00
N GLU A 8 -2.98 -16.14 0.90
CA GLU A 8 -2.26 -16.63 -0.27
C GLU A 8 -2.54 -15.73 -1.46
N TYR A 9 -1.59 -15.70 -2.39
CA TYR A 9 -1.80 -15.00 -3.64
C TYR A 9 -2.95 -15.67 -4.40
N PRO A 10 -3.97 -14.90 -4.82
CA PRO A 10 -5.09 -15.46 -5.52
C PRO A 10 -4.69 -15.76 -6.99
N PRO A 11 -5.46 -16.59 -7.73
CA PRO A 11 -5.09 -17.00 -9.09
C PRO A 11 -4.87 -15.83 -10.07
N GLU A 12 -5.56 -14.71 -9.85
CA GLU A 12 -5.42 -13.47 -10.62
C GLU A 12 -4.11 -12.71 -10.37
N TRP A 13 -3.31 -13.11 -9.37
CA TRP A 13 -2.00 -12.54 -9.07
C TRP A 13 -0.94 -12.98 -10.08
N THR A 14 -1.18 -12.67 -11.35
CA THR A 14 -0.35 -13.08 -12.48
C THR A 14 0.79 -12.08 -12.73
N LYS A 15 1.68 -12.41 -13.67
CA LYS A 15 2.72 -11.47 -14.12
C LYS A 15 2.08 -10.29 -14.86
N GLU A 16 1.04 -10.54 -15.63
CA GLU A 16 0.29 -9.59 -16.44
C GLU A 16 -0.43 -8.58 -15.56
N PHE A 17 -1.09 -9.04 -14.49
CA PHE A 17 -1.72 -8.17 -13.50
C PHE A 17 -0.70 -7.23 -12.85
N ARG A 18 0.44 -7.76 -12.40
CA ARG A 18 1.52 -6.96 -11.82
C ARG A 18 2.17 -5.99 -12.82
N ASN A 19 2.29 -6.39 -14.10
CA ASN A 19 2.77 -5.50 -15.17
C ASN A 19 1.80 -4.35 -15.40
N LYS A 20 0.48 -4.63 -15.41
CA LYS A 20 -0.55 -3.60 -15.56
C LYS A 20 -0.44 -2.55 -14.46
N LEU A 21 -0.34 -2.97 -13.19
CA LEU A 21 -0.15 -2.05 -12.06
C LEU A 21 1.10 -1.18 -12.22
N ARG A 22 2.23 -1.77 -12.64
CA ARG A 22 3.45 -0.98 -12.89
C ARG A 22 3.28 0.03 -14.03
N ASN A 23 2.56 -0.36 -15.08
CA ASN A 23 2.31 0.50 -16.23
C ASN A 23 1.36 1.66 -15.93
N GLU A 24 0.43 1.52 -14.97
CA GLU A 24 -0.41 2.63 -14.47
C GLU A 24 0.44 3.80 -13.93
N PHE A 25 1.70 3.55 -13.59
CA PHE A 25 2.64 4.55 -13.07
C PHE A 25 3.83 4.83 -13.99
N ASP A 26 3.73 4.53 -15.28
CA ASP A 26 4.84 4.66 -16.24
C ASP A 26 6.13 3.95 -15.77
N ASN A 27 6.00 2.84 -15.03
CA ASN A 27 7.12 2.16 -14.38
C ASN A 27 7.94 3.08 -13.45
N LYS A 28 7.30 4.05 -12.80
CA LYS A 28 7.87 4.92 -11.75
C LYS A 28 7.40 4.49 -10.37
N CYS A 29 8.26 4.68 -9.38
CA CYS A 29 7.95 4.40 -7.98
C CYS A 29 6.95 5.43 -7.45
N GLU A 30 5.83 5.00 -6.88
CA GLU A 30 4.81 5.91 -6.31
C GLU A 30 5.39 6.84 -5.25
N ARG A 31 6.34 6.33 -4.44
CA ARG A 31 6.92 7.09 -3.33
C ARG A 31 8.00 8.09 -3.74
N CYS A 32 8.93 7.67 -4.60
CA CYS A 32 10.14 8.47 -4.88
C CYS A 32 10.25 8.93 -6.34
N GLY A 33 9.30 8.56 -7.20
CA GLY A 33 9.27 8.94 -8.61
C GLY A 33 10.34 8.29 -9.50
N HIS A 34 11.27 7.51 -8.94
CA HIS A 34 12.37 6.91 -9.71
C HIS A 34 11.83 5.88 -10.70
N LEU A 35 12.34 5.94 -11.93
CA LEU A 35 12.04 4.98 -12.99
C LEU A 35 12.59 3.59 -12.62
N HIS A 36 11.97 2.55 -13.18
CA HIS A 36 12.48 1.19 -13.12
C HIS A 36 13.93 1.10 -13.62
N ASP A 37 14.84 0.79 -12.71
CA ASP A 37 16.27 0.64 -12.99
C ASP A 37 16.87 -0.43 -12.06
N PRO A 38 16.73 -1.72 -12.40
CA PRO A 38 17.24 -2.82 -11.60
C PRO A 38 18.75 -2.76 -11.34
N ALA A 39 19.54 -2.31 -12.32
CA ALA A 39 20.99 -2.28 -12.23
C ALA A 39 21.49 -1.38 -11.08
N ASN A 40 20.74 -0.32 -10.77
CA ASN A 40 21.05 0.62 -9.69
C ASN A 40 20.21 0.40 -8.42
N GLY A 41 19.49 -0.72 -8.33
CA GLY A 41 18.68 -1.08 -7.16
C GLY A 41 17.30 -0.42 -7.12
N TYR A 42 16.77 0.03 -8.26
CA TYR A 42 15.42 0.55 -8.43
C TYR A 42 14.51 -0.43 -9.20
N ALA A 43 14.71 -1.74 -8.99
CA ALA A 43 13.80 -2.77 -9.51
C ALA A 43 12.37 -2.51 -9.00
N MET A 44 11.39 -2.59 -9.89
CA MET A 44 10.01 -2.20 -9.59
C MET A 44 9.24 -3.40 -9.03
N THR A 45 8.58 -3.18 -7.90
CA THR A 45 7.85 -4.20 -7.15
C THR A 45 6.44 -3.72 -6.82
N VAL A 46 5.57 -4.65 -6.43
CA VAL A 46 4.22 -4.32 -5.92
C VAL A 46 4.14 -4.84 -4.48
N HIS A 47 3.83 -3.95 -3.55
CA HIS A 47 3.80 -4.23 -2.12
C HIS A 47 2.35 -4.19 -1.58
N HIS A 48 1.99 -5.18 -0.76
CA HIS A 48 0.71 -5.24 -0.05
C HIS A 48 0.84 -4.52 1.30
N LEU A 49 0.19 -3.36 1.45
CA LEU A 49 0.36 -2.49 2.62
C LEU A 49 -0.27 -3.03 3.91
N ASP A 50 -1.30 -3.88 3.80
CA ASP A 50 -1.98 -4.52 4.93
C ASP A 50 -1.34 -5.86 5.36
N ASN A 51 -0.31 -6.32 4.63
CA ASN A 51 0.34 -7.62 4.77
C ASN A 51 -0.55 -8.85 4.47
N ASP A 52 -1.69 -8.68 3.80
CA ASP A 52 -2.54 -9.76 3.30
C ASP A 52 -2.32 -9.98 1.81
N LYS A 53 -1.66 -11.08 1.45
CA LYS A 53 -1.37 -11.47 0.06
C LYS A 53 -2.63 -11.73 -0.77
N SER A 54 -3.77 -11.98 -0.12
CA SER A 54 -5.04 -12.21 -0.81
C SER A 54 -5.79 -10.93 -1.15
N ASN A 55 -5.46 -9.82 -0.48
CA ASN A 55 -6.15 -8.54 -0.68
C ASN A 55 -5.53 -7.74 -1.84
N CYS A 56 -6.05 -7.96 -3.05
CA CYS A 56 -5.63 -7.25 -4.25
C CYS A 56 -6.39 -5.92 -4.49
N ALA A 57 -7.04 -5.35 -3.47
CA ALA A 57 -7.68 -4.04 -3.61
C ALA A 57 -6.66 -2.98 -4.01
N ARG A 58 -7.04 -2.05 -4.90
CA ARG A 58 -6.08 -1.09 -5.48
C ARG A 58 -5.37 -0.23 -4.43
N TRP A 59 -6.09 0.18 -3.38
CA TRP A 59 -5.53 0.92 -2.25
C TRP A 59 -4.49 0.12 -1.44
N ASN A 60 -4.50 -1.22 -1.54
CA ASN A 60 -3.56 -2.06 -0.81
C ASN A 60 -2.26 -2.31 -1.59
N LEU A 61 -2.28 -2.10 -2.91
CA LEU A 61 -1.17 -2.41 -3.81
C LEU A 61 -0.38 -1.15 -4.13
N ALA A 62 0.83 -1.03 -3.59
CA ALA A 62 1.75 0.07 -3.86
C ALA A 62 2.90 -0.37 -4.80
N VAL A 63 3.06 0.33 -5.91
CA VAL A 63 4.14 0.18 -6.89
C VAL A 63 5.37 0.94 -6.40
N LEU A 64 6.35 0.18 -5.89
CA LEU A 64 7.53 0.73 -5.23
C LEU A 64 8.81 0.16 -5.83
N CYS A 65 9.84 1.00 -5.95
CA CYS A 65 11.19 0.51 -6.19
C CYS A 65 11.68 -0.31 -4.99
N GLN A 66 12.61 -1.25 -5.20
CA GLN A 66 13.16 -2.13 -4.17
C GLN A 66 13.58 -1.38 -2.88
N ARG A 67 14.24 -0.22 -3.01
CA ARG A 67 14.64 0.59 -1.85
C ARG A 67 13.44 1.11 -1.06
N CYS A 68 12.46 1.68 -1.74
CA CYS A 68 11.24 2.18 -1.10
C CYS A 68 10.41 1.04 -0.50
N HIS A 69 10.31 -0.08 -1.20
CA HIS A 69 9.61 -1.27 -0.72
C HIS A 69 10.17 -1.72 0.64
N LEU A 70 11.48 -1.85 0.78
CA LEU A 70 12.10 -2.25 2.06
C LEU A 70 11.86 -1.22 3.18
N ILE A 71 11.92 0.07 2.87
CA ILE A 71 11.62 1.14 3.85
C ILE A 71 10.16 1.05 4.31
N ILE A 72 9.21 0.91 3.38
CA ILE A 72 7.78 0.89 3.67
C ILE A 72 7.40 -0.40 4.40
N GLN A 73 7.88 -1.55 3.94
CA GLN A 73 7.77 -2.83 4.64
C GLN A 73 8.32 -2.72 6.07
N GLY A 74 9.33 -1.88 6.31
CA GLY A 74 9.94 -1.61 7.61
C GLY A 74 9.27 -0.53 8.46
N LYS A 75 8.44 0.35 7.90
CA LYS A 75 7.85 1.50 8.63
C LYS A 75 6.32 1.57 8.69
N VAL A 76 5.62 1.08 7.68
CA VAL A 76 4.17 1.25 7.58
C VAL A 76 3.46 0.09 8.27
N PHE A 77 2.42 0.45 9.03
CA PHE A 77 1.42 -0.47 9.57
C PHE A 77 0.07 0.25 9.51
N LEU A 78 -0.77 -0.09 8.53
CA LEU A 78 -2.01 0.66 8.23
C LEU A 78 -2.97 0.80 9.42
N ALA A 79 -3.00 -0.18 10.32
CA ALA A 79 -3.89 -0.18 11.47
C ALA A 79 -3.42 0.70 12.64
N GLN A 80 -2.24 1.34 12.56
CA GLN A 80 -1.79 2.26 13.60
C GLN A 80 -2.43 3.64 13.45
N CYS A 81 -2.67 4.31 14.58
CA CYS A 81 -2.99 5.72 14.56
C CYS A 81 -1.74 6.54 14.24
N TYR A 82 -1.87 7.52 13.36
CA TYR A 82 -0.80 8.44 13.01
C TYR A 82 -1.10 9.81 13.59
N MET A 83 -0.09 10.40 14.23
CA MET A 83 -0.22 11.73 14.85
C MET A 83 -0.09 12.86 13.83
N PHE A 84 0.71 12.66 12.78
CA PHE A 84 1.02 13.66 11.76
C PHE A 84 0.42 13.28 10.42
N GLU A 85 0.25 14.28 9.57
CA GLU A 85 -0.20 14.10 8.20
C GLU A 85 0.78 13.23 7.39
N HIS A 86 0.22 12.42 6.50
CA HIS A 86 0.99 11.56 5.62
C HIS A 86 1.44 12.25 4.35
N SER A 87 2.53 11.78 3.77
CA SER A 87 2.99 12.18 2.44
C SER A 87 1.94 11.93 1.37
N GLU A 88 1.84 12.83 0.38
CA GLU A 88 0.83 12.78 -0.70
C GLU A 88 0.68 11.41 -1.37
N TRP A 89 1.79 10.73 -1.70
CA TRP A 89 1.72 9.42 -2.36
C TRP A 89 1.00 8.36 -1.51
N PHE A 90 1.01 8.49 -0.19
CA PHE A 90 0.47 7.50 0.73
C PHE A 90 -1.00 7.76 1.09
N LYS A 91 -1.45 9.01 1.00
CA LYS A 91 -2.82 9.40 1.39
C LYS A 91 -3.91 8.55 0.71
N PRO A 92 -3.86 8.29 -0.62
CA PRO A 92 -4.90 7.47 -1.27
C PRO A 92 -4.98 6.04 -0.74
N HIS A 93 -3.85 5.44 -0.36
CA HIS A 93 -3.81 4.11 0.22
C HIS A 93 -4.43 4.08 1.62
N LEU A 94 -4.14 5.09 2.43
CA LEU A 94 -4.70 5.23 3.77
C LEU A 94 -6.20 5.49 3.73
N GLU A 95 -6.66 6.37 2.84
CA GLU A 95 -8.08 6.66 2.63
C GLU A 95 -8.84 5.40 2.20
N GLY A 96 -8.31 4.65 1.23
CA GLY A 96 -8.90 3.38 0.80
C GLY A 96 -8.95 2.33 1.92
N TYR A 97 -7.90 2.25 2.75
CA TYR A 97 -7.91 1.41 3.94
C TYR A 97 -9.00 1.83 4.92
N MET A 98 -9.11 3.11 5.26
CA MET A 98 -10.14 3.63 6.16
C MET A 98 -11.56 3.39 5.62
N GLY A 99 -11.78 3.57 4.31
CA GLY A 99 -13.04 3.24 3.65
C GLY A 99 -13.38 1.75 3.73
N SER A 100 -12.38 0.87 3.61
CA SER A 100 -12.55 -0.58 3.77
C SER A 100 -12.95 -0.98 5.19
N LEU A 101 -12.52 -0.22 6.20
CA LEU A 101 -12.92 -0.40 7.59
C LEU A 101 -14.34 0.12 7.84
N ALA A 102 -14.70 1.30 7.30
CA ALA A 102 -16.06 1.83 7.46
C ALA A 102 -17.13 0.88 6.88
N THR A 103 -16.80 0.18 5.80
CA THR A 103 -17.67 -0.84 5.18
C THR A 103 -17.76 -2.11 6.04
N ASN A 104 -16.72 -2.42 6.81
CA ASN A 104 -16.69 -3.53 7.77
C ASN A 104 -17.09 -3.05 9.17
N LYS A 105 -18.37 -3.21 9.55
CA LYS A 105 -18.98 -2.77 10.83
C LYS A 105 -18.30 -3.24 12.14
N ASN A 106 -17.13 -3.88 12.10
CA ASN A 106 -16.53 -4.53 13.25
C ASN A 106 -15.00 -4.28 13.36
N ARG A 107 -14.58 -3.04 13.67
CA ARG A 107 -13.29 -2.73 14.32
C ARG A 107 -13.22 -1.28 14.84
N ARG A 108 -13.01 -1.13 16.15
CA ARG A 108 -12.74 0.14 16.84
C ARG A 108 -11.28 0.55 16.62
N CYS A 109 -11.02 1.36 15.61
CA CYS A 109 -9.92 2.34 15.56
C CYS A 109 -10.32 3.39 14.52
N ILE A 110 -11.49 4.00 14.72
CA ILE A 110 -11.94 5.09 13.86
C ILE A 110 -11.36 6.35 14.47
N ALA A 111 -10.44 6.98 13.73
CA ALA A 111 -10.01 8.34 14.03
C ALA A 111 -11.26 9.21 14.20
N ARG A 112 -11.28 10.03 15.26
CA ARG A 112 -12.29 11.07 15.44
C ARG A 112 -12.20 12.01 14.23
N THR A 113 -13.01 11.78 13.21
CA THR A 113 -13.32 12.85 12.25
C THR A 113 -14.18 13.84 13.00
N ALA A 114 -13.67 15.06 13.08
CA ALA A 114 -14.37 16.20 13.63
C ALA A 114 -15.54 16.55 12.70
N ASP A 115 -16.73 16.09 13.06
CA ASP A 115 -17.98 16.65 12.55
C ASP A 115 -18.46 17.67 13.59
N ASN A 116 -17.99 18.91 13.46
CA ASN A 116 -18.63 20.08 14.03
C ASN A 116 -19.06 20.96 12.84
N GLY A 117 -20.34 20.86 12.49
CA GLY A 117 -21.05 21.71 11.54
C GLY A 117 -22.53 21.69 11.90
#